data_AF-A0A2T5PGH3-F1
#
_entry.id   AF-A0A2T5PGH3-F1
#
_cell.length_a   1.000
_cell.length_b   1.000
_cell.length_c   1.000
_cell.angle_alpha   90.00
_cell.angle_beta   90.00
_cell.angle_gamma   90.00
#
_symmetry.space_group_name_H-M   'P 1'
#
loop_
_entity.id
_entity.type
_entity.pdbx_description
1 polymer ?
#
loop_
_entity_poly.entity_id
_entity_poly.type
_entity_poly.pdbx_seq_one_letter_code
_entity_poly.pdbx_strand_id
1 'polypeptide(L)'
;MPSAKPDKARIKAAARARDREELPDFFTPIKEAAQLAVSDGALTQSRAANFELLLSAHPYLDFFPYNMLRAALYQATDSGCWEPVVERDLLVLLTTLFAERYDGFPLQDLVKADLPTFGDIYPRLFDTPPAGFSVAGKLCDFTGPFKDRSRRECYAQVDALGGTPSDMGWYTDCLFVADDHYHKRAISSGLEAAVFTRMRQGTLRIYRESAFPSPTPE
;
A
#
# COMPACT_ATOMS: atom_id res chain seq x y z
N MET A 1 -13.40 25.29 19.84
CA MET A 1 -11.96 25.10 20.13
C MET A 1 -11.24 24.79 18.83
N PRO A 2 -10.12 25.46 18.50
CA PRO A 2 -9.46 25.28 17.20
C PRO A 2 -8.94 23.84 17.05
N SER A 3 -9.03 23.28 15.83
CA SER A 3 -8.46 21.98 15.52
C SER A 3 -6.96 22.01 15.78
N ALA A 4 -6.40 21.08 16.56
CA ALA A 4 -4.95 20.88 16.58
C ALA A 4 -4.57 20.33 15.21
N LYS A 5 -4.23 21.24 14.28
CA LYS A 5 -3.70 20.86 12.97
C LYS A 5 -2.29 20.30 13.20
N PRO A 6 -1.88 19.29 12.42
CA PRO A 6 -0.52 18.81 12.46
C PRO A 6 0.49 19.95 12.27
N ASP A 7 1.61 19.89 12.97
CA ASP A 7 2.67 20.89 12.84
C ASP A 7 3.40 20.68 11.50
N LYS A 8 3.12 21.58 10.55
CA LYS A 8 3.72 21.57 9.21
C LYS A 8 5.25 21.65 9.22
N ALA A 9 5.84 22.34 10.19
CA ALA A 9 7.30 22.44 10.29
C ALA A 9 7.90 21.10 10.72
N ARG A 10 7.28 20.41 11.68
CA ARG A 10 7.67 19.05 12.10
C ARG A 10 7.49 18.04 10.97
N ILE A 11 6.38 18.08 10.25
CA ILE A 11 6.16 17.22 9.07
C ILE A 11 7.25 17.47 8.02
N LYS A 12 7.54 18.73 7.70
CA LYS A 12 8.56 19.07 6.69
C LYS A 12 9.97 18.65 7.13
N ALA A 13 10.29 18.77 8.41
CA ALA A 13 11.58 18.32 8.95
C ALA A 13 11.70 16.79 8.88
N ALA A 14 10.64 16.07 9.27
CA ALA A 14 10.55 14.62 9.20
C ALA A 14 10.62 14.10 7.75
N ALA A 15 9.93 14.76 6.81
CA ALA A 15 10.01 14.46 5.39
C ALA A 15 11.43 14.67 4.83
N ARG A 16 12.07 15.80 5.13
CA ARG A 16 13.44 16.09 4.69
C ARG A 16 14.47 15.11 5.25
N ALA A 17 14.25 14.60 6.46
CA ALA A 17 15.11 13.57 7.02
C ALA A 17 15.02 12.27 6.20
N ARG A 18 13.82 11.94 5.69
CA ARG A 18 13.58 10.79 4.80
C ARG A 18 14.13 11.03 3.39
N ASP A 19 14.00 12.24 2.82
CA ASP A 19 14.57 12.57 1.50
C ASP A 19 16.10 12.42 1.44
N ARG A 20 16.81 12.57 2.57
CA ARG A 20 18.28 12.46 2.63
C ARG A 20 18.76 11.01 2.55
N GLU A 21 17.87 10.05 2.78
CA GLU A 21 18.08 8.65 2.47
C GLU A 21 17.57 8.43 1.03
N GLU A 22 18.36 8.82 0.02
CA GLU A 22 18.05 8.49 -1.38
C GLU A 22 17.91 6.97 -1.49
N LEU A 23 16.67 6.48 -1.49
CA LEU A 23 16.40 5.11 -1.86
C LEU A 23 16.74 4.99 -3.36
N PRO A 24 17.56 4.01 -3.78
CA PRO A 24 17.75 3.73 -5.19
C PRO A 24 16.39 3.60 -5.88
N ASP A 25 16.31 4.04 -7.14
CA ASP A 25 15.09 3.88 -7.93
C ASP A 25 14.87 2.42 -8.29
N PHE A 26 14.26 1.69 -7.35
CA PHE A 26 13.90 0.30 -7.50
C PHE A 26 12.59 0.12 -8.27
N PHE A 27 11.76 1.17 -8.35
CA PHE A 27 10.39 1.05 -8.85
C PHE A 27 10.32 1.23 -10.36
N THR A 28 11.21 2.04 -10.95
CA THR A 28 11.30 2.17 -12.41
C THR A 28 11.61 0.84 -13.11
N PRO A 29 12.63 0.06 -12.71
CA PRO A 29 12.89 -1.24 -13.32
C PRO A 29 11.72 -2.23 -13.19
N ILE A 30 10.99 -2.20 -12.08
CA ILE A 30 9.81 -3.04 -11.87
C ILE A 30 8.66 -2.62 -12.79
N LYS A 31 8.44 -1.31 -12.93
CA LYS A 31 7.42 -0.78 -13.84
C LYS A 31 7.73 -1.13 -15.29
N GLU A 32 8.98 -0.96 -15.73
CA GLU A 32 9.42 -1.31 -17.09
C GLU A 32 9.26 -2.82 -17.34
N ALA A 33 9.63 -3.66 -16.38
CA ALA A 33 9.45 -5.10 -16.49
C ALA A 33 7.97 -5.50 -16.53
N ALA A 34 7.11 -4.85 -15.75
CA ALA A 34 5.67 -5.08 -15.80
C ALA A 34 5.09 -4.71 -17.17
N GLN A 35 5.51 -3.58 -17.75
CA GLN A 35 5.12 -3.15 -19.10
C GLN A 35 5.60 -4.12 -20.17
N LEU A 36 6.84 -4.62 -20.06
CA LEU A 36 7.38 -5.64 -20.95
C LEU A 36 6.63 -6.97 -20.83
N ALA A 37 6.22 -7.34 -19.61
CA ALA A 37 5.51 -8.59 -19.36
C ALA A 37 4.15 -8.62 -20.08
N VAL A 38 3.44 -7.47 -20.13
CA VAL A 38 2.14 -7.34 -20.79
C VAL A 38 2.21 -6.72 -22.20
N SER A 39 3.40 -6.70 -22.81
CA SER A 39 3.56 -6.09 -24.13
C SER A 39 2.64 -6.76 -25.16
N ASP A 40 2.22 -6.01 -26.16
CA ASP A 40 1.30 -6.49 -27.21
C ASP A 40 -0.11 -6.83 -26.69
N GLY A 41 -0.45 -6.41 -25.47
CA GLY A 41 -1.75 -6.65 -24.83
C GLY A 41 -1.96 -8.08 -24.36
N ALA A 42 -0.87 -8.87 -24.25
CA ALA A 42 -0.90 -10.26 -23.84
C ALA A 42 0.19 -10.53 -22.79
N LEU A 43 -0.05 -11.55 -21.96
CA LEU A 43 0.90 -12.02 -20.97
C LEU A 43 1.20 -13.49 -21.26
N THR A 44 2.46 -13.85 -21.48
CA THR A 44 2.85 -15.26 -21.67
C THR A 44 3.42 -15.84 -20.39
N GLN A 45 3.35 -17.17 -20.22
CA GLN A 45 3.94 -17.85 -19.06
C GLN A 45 5.43 -17.50 -18.87
N SER A 46 6.21 -17.47 -19.96
CA SER A 46 7.64 -17.10 -19.89
C SER A 46 7.85 -15.65 -19.45
N ARG A 47 7.02 -14.72 -19.90
CA ARG A 47 7.08 -13.31 -19.48
C ARG A 47 6.69 -13.16 -18.00
N ALA A 48 5.65 -13.87 -17.57
CA ALA A 48 5.23 -13.92 -16.17
C ALA A 48 6.34 -14.50 -15.26
N ALA A 49 7.01 -15.57 -15.70
CA ALA A 49 8.11 -16.18 -14.94
C ALA A 49 9.31 -15.24 -14.81
N ASN A 50 9.68 -14.53 -15.89
CA ASN A 50 10.75 -13.54 -15.82
C ASN A 50 10.40 -12.39 -14.86
N PHE A 51 9.13 -11.97 -14.82
CA PHE A 51 8.71 -10.92 -13.91
C PHE A 51 8.66 -11.39 -12.45
N GLU A 52 8.27 -12.64 -12.21
CA GLU A 52 8.37 -13.29 -10.90
C GLU A 52 9.80 -13.26 -10.37
N LEU A 53 10.76 -13.70 -11.18
CA LEU A 53 12.18 -13.72 -10.81
C LEU A 53 12.68 -12.32 -10.42
N LEU A 54 12.25 -11.30 -11.15
CA LEU A 54 12.57 -9.91 -10.82
C LEU A 54 11.98 -9.53 -9.46
N LEU A 55 10.70 -9.79 -9.19
CA LEU A 55 10.09 -9.48 -7.89
C LEU A 55 10.72 -10.26 -6.73
N SER A 56 11.11 -11.51 -6.97
CA SER A 56 11.78 -12.36 -6.00
C SER A 56 13.20 -11.90 -5.67
N ALA A 57 13.89 -11.23 -6.59
CA ALA A 57 15.16 -10.57 -6.32
C ALA A 57 15.06 -9.35 -5.37
N HIS A 58 13.85 -8.87 -5.08
CA HIS A 58 13.59 -7.68 -4.27
C HIS A 58 12.73 -8.01 -3.04
N PRO A 59 13.27 -8.72 -2.03
CA PRO A 59 12.51 -9.21 -0.89
C PRO A 59 11.89 -8.10 -0.01
N TYR A 60 12.39 -6.87 -0.11
CA TYR A 60 11.82 -5.71 0.60
C TYR A 60 10.45 -5.27 0.06
N LEU A 61 10.02 -5.78 -1.10
CA LEU A 61 8.68 -5.56 -1.67
C LEU A 61 7.61 -6.47 -1.00
N ASP A 62 7.72 -6.70 0.31
CA ASP A 62 6.77 -7.51 1.06
C ASP A 62 5.57 -6.69 1.55
N PHE A 63 4.81 -6.16 0.58
CA PHE A 63 3.60 -5.39 0.77
C PHE A 63 2.75 -5.40 -0.50
N PHE A 64 1.47 -5.05 -0.38
CA PHE A 64 0.58 -4.96 -1.55
C PHE A 64 1.01 -3.84 -2.50
N PRO A 65 0.97 -4.05 -3.82
CA PRO A 65 0.50 -5.26 -4.51
C PRO A 65 1.57 -6.33 -4.74
N TYR A 66 2.85 -6.01 -4.51
CA TYR A 66 3.98 -6.83 -4.93
C TYR A 66 4.04 -8.21 -4.28
N ASN A 67 3.74 -8.33 -2.97
CA ASN A 67 3.76 -9.63 -2.29
C ASN A 67 2.71 -10.60 -2.85
N MET A 68 1.51 -10.09 -3.11
CA MET A 68 0.41 -10.83 -3.73
C MET A 68 0.76 -11.20 -5.17
N LEU A 69 1.26 -10.24 -5.95
CA LEU A 69 1.62 -10.45 -7.35
C LEU A 69 2.76 -11.47 -7.50
N ARG A 70 3.80 -11.39 -6.67
CA ARG A 70 4.88 -12.38 -6.63
C ARG A 70 4.34 -13.78 -6.35
N ALA A 71 3.49 -13.92 -5.32
CA ALA A 71 2.90 -15.22 -4.98
C ALA A 71 2.02 -15.77 -6.13
N ALA A 72 1.24 -14.91 -6.77
CA ALA A 72 0.40 -15.27 -7.92
C ALA A 72 1.23 -15.71 -9.13
N LEU A 73 2.26 -14.96 -9.50
CA LEU A 73 3.14 -15.30 -10.62
C LEU A 73 3.90 -16.60 -10.36
N TYR A 74 4.40 -16.80 -9.14
CA TYR A 74 5.08 -18.04 -8.75
C TYR A 74 4.16 -19.25 -8.90
N GLN A 75 2.94 -19.17 -8.35
CA GLN A 75 1.95 -20.24 -8.48
C GLN A 75 1.59 -20.53 -9.94
N ALA A 76 1.43 -19.50 -10.77
CA ALA A 76 1.07 -19.64 -12.18
C ALA A 76 2.19 -20.29 -13.02
N THR A 77 3.46 -20.04 -12.66
CA THR A 77 4.61 -20.37 -13.52
C THR A 77 5.33 -21.64 -13.09
N ASP A 78 5.48 -21.91 -11.79
CA ASP A 78 6.20 -23.07 -11.24
C ASP A 78 5.30 -24.31 -11.12
N SER A 79 4.03 -24.12 -10.75
CA SER A 79 3.09 -25.23 -10.51
C SER A 79 2.39 -25.75 -11.77
N GLY A 80 2.72 -25.22 -12.96
CA GLY A 80 2.06 -25.59 -14.22
C GLY A 80 0.58 -25.18 -14.30
N CYS A 81 0.11 -24.29 -13.41
CA CYS A 81 -1.27 -23.82 -13.34
C CYS A 81 -1.60 -22.73 -14.38
N TRP A 82 -0.86 -22.67 -15.50
CA TRP A 82 -1.07 -21.64 -16.52
C TRP A 82 -2.37 -21.93 -17.29
N GLU A 83 -3.41 -21.19 -16.94
CA GLU A 83 -4.73 -21.27 -17.57
C GLU A 83 -5.18 -19.90 -18.09
N PRO A 84 -6.07 -19.84 -19.09
CA PRO A 84 -6.57 -18.57 -19.62
C PRO A 84 -7.16 -17.61 -18.56
N VAL A 85 -7.76 -18.17 -17.50
CA VAL A 85 -8.30 -17.37 -16.39
C VAL A 85 -7.19 -16.71 -15.56
N VAL A 86 -6.08 -17.43 -15.34
CA VAL A 86 -4.91 -16.93 -14.60
C VAL A 86 -4.21 -15.85 -15.41
N GLU A 87 -4.01 -16.08 -16.72
CA GLU A 87 -3.44 -15.10 -17.64
C GLU A 87 -4.27 -13.81 -17.65
N ARG A 88 -5.60 -13.94 -17.80
CA ARG A 88 -6.53 -12.80 -17.77
C ARG A 88 -6.42 -12.01 -16.46
N ASP A 89 -6.48 -12.71 -15.32
CA ASP A 89 -6.47 -12.04 -14.01
C ASP A 89 -5.14 -11.32 -13.76
N LEU A 90 -4.01 -11.95 -14.10
CA LEU A 90 -2.69 -11.31 -14.06
C LEU A 90 -2.60 -10.11 -15.00
N LEU A 91 -3.16 -10.21 -16.21
CA LEU A 91 -3.18 -9.10 -17.17
C LEU A 91 -3.98 -7.91 -16.63
N VAL A 92 -5.17 -8.14 -16.05
CA VAL A 92 -5.94 -7.08 -15.38
C VAL A 92 -5.11 -6.45 -14.27
N LEU A 93 -4.53 -7.27 -13.39
CA LEU A 93 -3.74 -6.75 -12.27
C LEU A 93 -2.55 -5.90 -12.73
N LEU A 94 -1.75 -6.42 -13.66
CA LEU A 94 -0.56 -5.73 -14.17
C LEU A 94 -0.91 -4.44 -14.91
N THR A 95 -1.93 -4.48 -15.76
CA THR A 95 -2.36 -3.28 -16.50
C THR A 95 -2.95 -2.25 -15.54
N THR A 96 -3.76 -2.63 -14.56
CA THR A 96 -4.34 -1.67 -13.59
C THR A 96 -3.28 -1.06 -12.68
N LEU A 97 -2.30 -1.84 -12.21
CA LEU A 97 -1.27 -1.37 -11.28
C LEU A 97 -0.16 -0.57 -11.97
N PHE A 98 0.21 -0.92 -13.19
CA PHE A 98 1.38 -0.35 -13.88
C PHE A 98 1.04 0.46 -15.13
N ALA A 99 -0.26 0.69 -15.43
CA ALA A 99 -0.66 1.61 -16.49
C ALA A 99 -0.14 3.03 -16.23
N GLU A 100 0.33 3.68 -17.30
CA GLU A 100 0.83 5.05 -17.25
C GLU A 100 -0.27 6.12 -17.15
N ARG A 101 -1.55 5.73 -17.09
CA ARG A 101 -2.66 6.69 -17.08
C ARG A 101 -2.75 7.37 -15.71
N TYR A 102 -2.55 8.69 -15.76
CA TYR A 102 -2.38 9.61 -14.63
C TYR A 102 -3.69 10.09 -14.00
N ASP A 103 -4.85 9.63 -14.50
CA ASP A 103 -6.18 10.03 -14.03
C ASP A 103 -6.62 9.17 -12.83
N GLY A 104 -5.84 9.24 -11.75
CA GLY A 104 -6.12 8.50 -10.51
C GLY A 104 -5.72 7.03 -10.58
N PHE A 105 -5.29 6.50 -9.43
CA PHE A 105 -5.05 5.08 -9.27
C PHE A 105 -6.42 4.37 -9.11
N PRO A 106 -6.86 3.53 -10.06
CA PRO A 106 -8.21 2.97 -10.08
C PRO A 106 -8.33 1.77 -9.11
N LEU A 107 -7.96 1.98 -7.85
CA LEU A 107 -8.03 0.94 -6.81
C LEU A 107 -9.44 0.40 -6.66
N GLN A 108 -10.44 1.27 -6.78
CA GLN A 108 -11.83 0.87 -6.71
C GLN A 108 -12.20 -0.12 -7.80
N ASP A 109 -11.70 0.07 -9.02
CA ASP A 109 -11.97 -0.85 -10.13
C ASP A 109 -11.28 -2.18 -9.91
N LEU A 110 -10.02 -2.15 -9.44
CA LEU A 110 -9.27 -3.36 -9.10
C LEU A 110 -9.98 -4.19 -8.02
N VAL A 111 -10.46 -3.54 -6.96
CA VAL A 111 -11.16 -4.20 -5.83
C VAL A 111 -12.52 -4.76 -6.22
N LYS A 112 -13.14 -4.21 -7.27
CA LYS A 112 -14.43 -4.66 -7.79
C LYS A 112 -14.29 -5.64 -8.96
N ALA A 113 -13.09 -5.80 -9.52
CA ALA A 113 -12.85 -6.70 -10.63
C ALA A 113 -13.10 -8.16 -10.19
N ASP A 114 -13.73 -8.93 -11.08
CA ASP A 114 -13.92 -10.37 -10.88
C ASP A 114 -12.60 -11.10 -11.20
N LEU A 115 -11.78 -11.26 -10.17
CA LEU A 115 -10.47 -11.91 -10.21
C LEU A 115 -10.50 -13.22 -9.40
N PRO A 116 -11.21 -14.27 -9.88
CA PRO A 116 -11.38 -15.54 -9.18
C PRO A 116 -10.06 -16.19 -8.79
N THR A 117 -8.98 -15.95 -9.54
CA THR A 117 -7.63 -16.47 -9.22
C THR A 117 -7.08 -15.88 -7.92
N PHE A 118 -7.40 -14.61 -7.61
CA PHE A 118 -6.83 -13.90 -6.46
C PHE A 118 -7.80 -13.79 -5.28
N GLY A 119 -9.08 -14.12 -5.51
CA GLY A 119 -10.14 -14.01 -4.54
C GLY A 119 -10.36 -12.56 -4.12
N ASP A 120 -10.79 -12.37 -2.87
CA ASP A 120 -11.00 -11.03 -2.34
C ASP A 120 -9.66 -10.30 -2.07
N ILE A 121 -9.37 -9.29 -2.88
CA ILE A 121 -8.14 -8.50 -2.73
C ILE A 121 -8.24 -7.41 -1.65
N TYR A 122 -9.45 -7.03 -1.22
CA TYR A 122 -9.64 -5.88 -0.33
C TYR A 122 -8.92 -6.05 1.02
N PRO A 123 -8.99 -7.21 1.70
CA PRO A 123 -8.23 -7.42 2.94
C PRO A 123 -6.72 -7.34 2.75
N ARG A 124 -6.20 -7.64 1.55
CA ARG A 124 -4.77 -7.61 1.24
C ARG A 124 -4.20 -6.20 1.14
N LEU A 125 -5.04 -5.17 1.08
CA LEU A 125 -4.60 -3.77 1.13
C LEU A 125 -3.95 -3.42 2.47
N PHE A 126 -4.35 -4.12 3.53
CA PHE A 126 -4.00 -3.86 4.93
C PHE A 126 -2.86 -4.77 5.39
N ASP A 127 -1.83 -4.15 5.95
CA ASP A 127 -0.70 -4.81 6.56
C ASP A 127 -1.06 -5.34 7.96
N THR A 128 -0.37 -6.40 8.39
CA THR A 128 -0.38 -6.83 9.79
C THR A 128 0.78 -6.16 10.52
N PRO A 129 0.54 -5.45 11.64
CA PRO A 129 1.64 -4.85 12.39
C PRO A 129 2.56 -5.95 12.95
N PRO A 130 3.89 -5.76 12.90
CA PRO A 130 4.81 -6.70 13.55
C PRO A 130 4.59 -6.71 15.07
N ALA A 131 5.03 -7.78 15.72
CA ALA A 131 5.03 -7.86 17.18
C ALA A 131 5.82 -6.67 17.77
N GLY A 132 5.23 -5.96 18.74
CA GLY A 132 5.86 -4.79 19.35
C GLY A 132 5.86 -3.53 18.47
N PHE A 133 4.99 -3.45 17.47
CA PHE A 133 4.82 -2.26 16.63
C PHE A 133 4.70 -0.97 17.46
N SER A 134 5.46 0.05 17.05
CA SER A 134 5.48 1.38 17.67
C SER A 134 5.40 2.47 16.60
N VAL A 135 4.69 3.54 16.92
CA VAL A 135 4.58 4.76 16.09
C VAL A 135 5.68 5.78 16.39
N ALA A 136 6.56 5.52 17.37
CA ALA A 136 7.65 6.42 17.71
C ALA A 136 8.56 6.68 16.49
N GLY A 137 8.85 7.96 16.22
CA GLY A 137 9.64 8.40 15.06
C GLY A 137 8.91 8.33 13.71
N LYS A 138 7.66 7.83 13.67
CA LYS A 138 6.90 7.64 12.42
C LYS A 138 5.98 8.80 12.09
N LEU A 139 5.83 9.09 10.80
CA LEU A 139 4.78 9.95 10.23
C LEU A 139 3.49 9.13 10.06
N CYS A 140 2.45 9.50 10.80
CA CYS A 140 1.21 8.74 10.87
C CYS A 140 0.01 9.57 10.41
N ASP A 141 -0.82 8.97 9.55
CA ASP A 141 -2.05 9.58 9.04
C ASP A 141 -3.26 8.68 9.26
N PHE A 142 -4.45 9.22 9.02
CA PHE A 142 -5.73 8.61 9.31
C PHE A 142 -6.73 8.85 8.18
N THR A 143 -7.56 7.84 7.89
CA THR A 143 -8.72 7.99 7.00
C THR A 143 -9.96 7.30 7.57
N GLY A 144 -11.12 7.93 7.36
CA GLY A 144 -12.42 7.48 7.85
C GLY A 144 -12.75 7.90 9.29
N PRO A 145 -14.00 7.68 9.71
CA PRO A 145 -14.47 7.99 11.06
C PRO A 145 -14.07 6.87 12.03
N PHE A 146 -13.15 7.17 12.95
CA PHE A 146 -12.75 6.24 14.01
C PHE A 146 -13.87 6.13 15.05
N LYS A 147 -14.06 4.93 15.62
CA LYS A 147 -15.26 4.58 16.40
C LYS A 147 -15.42 5.45 17.65
N ASP A 148 -14.34 5.61 18.41
CA ASP A 148 -14.35 6.24 19.74
C ASP A 148 -13.33 7.39 19.85
N ARG A 149 -12.80 7.86 18.71
CA ARG A 149 -11.78 8.91 18.67
C ARG A 149 -12.05 9.87 17.52
N SER A 150 -12.05 11.16 17.83
CA SER A 150 -11.92 12.20 16.83
C SER A 150 -10.52 12.16 16.21
N ARG A 151 -10.40 12.64 14.97
CA ARG A 151 -9.09 12.79 14.30
C ARG A 151 -8.07 13.58 15.13
N ARG A 152 -8.55 14.53 15.93
CA ARG A 152 -7.73 15.33 16.85
C ARG A 152 -7.14 14.47 17.98
N GLU A 153 -7.92 13.56 18.55
CA GLU A 153 -7.44 12.64 19.59
C GLU A 153 -6.42 11.67 19.02
N CYS A 154 -6.63 11.18 17.78
CA CYS A 154 -5.64 10.37 17.09
C CYS A 154 -4.30 11.12 16.90
N TYR A 155 -4.34 12.39 16.50
CA TYR A 155 -3.13 13.22 16.38
C TYR A 155 -2.42 13.41 17.72
N ALA A 156 -3.16 13.76 18.77
CA ALA A 156 -2.59 13.94 20.10
C ALA A 156 -1.96 12.64 20.62
N GLN A 157 -2.57 11.50 20.33
CA GLN A 157 -2.05 10.20 20.72
C GLN A 157 -0.76 9.83 19.98
N VAL A 158 -0.69 10.06 18.67
CA VAL A 158 0.56 9.85 17.92
C VAL A 158 1.69 10.71 18.48
N ASP A 159 1.42 11.98 18.76
CA ASP A 159 2.39 12.87 19.38
C ASP A 159 2.84 12.36 20.76
N ALA A 160 1.90 11.92 21.61
CA ALA A 160 2.20 11.38 22.94
C ALA A 160 3.05 10.11 22.89
N LEU A 161 2.91 9.30 21.83
CA LEU A 161 3.69 8.09 21.59
C LEU A 161 5.02 8.36 20.85
N GLY A 162 5.41 9.62 20.69
CA GLY A 162 6.66 10.01 20.05
C GLY A 162 6.66 9.92 18.52
N GLY A 163 5.48 9.76 17.90
CA GLY A 163 5.29 9.87 16.47
C GLY A 163 5.10 11.31 16.01
N THR A 164 4.82 11.50 14.73
CA THR A 164 4.44 12.79 14.14
C THR A 164 3.15 12.61 13.35
N PRO A 165 2.04 13.26 13.74
CA PRO A 165 0.83 13.21 12.94
C PRO A 165 1.05 13.96 11.61
N SER A 166 0.50 13.43 10.52
CA SER A 166 0.49 14.06 9.20
C SER A 166 -0.95 14.25 8.69
N ASP A 167 -1.10 15.07 7.64
CA ASP A 167 -2.36 15.37 6.97
C ASP A 167 -2.31 15.01 5.47
N MET A 168 -1.99 13.75 5.18
CA MET A 168 -1.75 13.19 3.85
C MET A 168 -0.52 13.76 3.15
N GLY A 169 0.57 13.00 3.16
CA GLY A 169 1.78 13.33 2.43
C GLY A 169 2.51 12.09 1.94
N TRP A 170 3.32 12.25 0.90
CA TRP A 170 4.10 11.17 0.28
C TRP A 170 5.04 10.48 1.29
N TYR A 171 5.43 11.19 2.35
CA TYR A 171 6.33 10.72 3.40
C TYR A 171 5.63 10.01 4.57
N THR A 172 4.36 9.64 4.43
CA THR A 172 3.63 8.95 5.49
C THR A 172 4.17 7.53 5.64
N ASP A 173 4.62 7.15 6.83
CA ASP A 173 5.08 5.78 7.07
C ASP A 173 3.91 4.85 7.38
N CYS A 174 2.85 5.36 8.00
CA CYS A 174 1.69 4.58 8.41
C CYS A 174 0.37 5.33 8.15
N LEU A 175 -0.53 4.72 7.39
CA LEU A 175 -1.92 5.14 7.30
C LEU A 175 -2.78 4.21 8.16
N PHE A 176 -3.52 4.75 9.11
CA PHE A 176 -4.55 4.01 9.85
C PHE A 176 -5.93 4.26 9.23
N VAL A 177 -6.64 3.18 8.93
CA VAL A 177 -7.96 3.22 8.29
C VAL A 177 -9.01 2.79 9.29
N ALA A 178 -10.05 3.62 9.46
CA ALA A 178 -11.18 3.32 10.34
C ALA A 178 -11.74 1.91 10.08
N ASP A 179 -12.08 1.18 11.15
CA ASP A 179 -12.64 -0.17 11.01
C ASP A 179 -14.00 -0.13 10.30
N ASP A 180 -14.79 0.95 10.47
CA ASP A 180 -16.02 1.17 9.71
C ASP A 180 -15.77 1.26 8.19
N HIS A 181 -14.70 1.93 7.78
CA HIS A 181 -14.28 1.96 6.36
C HIS A 181 -13.89 0.57 5.86
N TYR A 182 -13.13 -0.19 6.66
CA TYR A 182 -12.79 -1.58 6.34
C TYR A 182 -14.04 -2.44 6.15
N HIS A 183 -14.96 -2.42 7.11
CA HIS A 183 -16.17 -3.23 7.07
C HIS A 183 -17.11 -2.85 5.91
N LYS A 184 -17.18 -1.57 5.56
CA LYS A 184 -17.94 -1.06 4.40
C LYS A 184 -17.21 -1.20 3.07
N ARG A 185 -15.98 -1.73 3.07
CA ARG A 185 -15.11 -1.82 1.89
C ARG A 185 -14.91 -0.47 1.21
N ALA A 186 -14.82 0.60 1.99
CA ALA A 186 -14.70 1.95 1.48
C ALA A 186 -13.30 2.19 0.88
N ILE A 187 -13.28 2.73 -0.35
CA ILE A 187 -12.07 3.20 -1.02
C ILE A 187 -12.08 4.73 -0.96
N SER A 188 -11.40 5.27 0.04
CA SER A 188 -11.23 6.72 0.20
C SER A 188 -10.04 7.21 -0.63
N SER A 189 -10.04 8.49 -1.03
CA SER A 189 -8.90 9.11 -1.71
C SER A 189 -7.58 8.97 -0.93
N GLY A 190 -7.63 8.97 0.41
CA GLY A 190 -6.45 8.72 1.24
C GLY A 190 -5.93 7.30 1.16
N LEU A 191 -6.82 6.32 1.04
CA LEU A 191 -6.42 4.92 0.82
C LEU A 191 -5.81 4.74 -0.57
N GLU A 192 -6.42 5.33 -1.60
CA GLU A 192 -5.86 5.33 -2.96
C GLU A 192 -4.48 5.97 -3.02
N ALA A 193 -4.34 7.16 -2.42
CA ALA A 193 -3.08 7.87 -2.34
C ALA A 193 -2.01 7.07 -1.58
N ALA A 194 -2.38 6.37 -0.51
CA ALA A 194 -1.47 5.52 0.24
C ALA A 194 -0.99 4.31 -0.57
N VAL A 195 -1.89 3.61 -1.28
CA VAL A 195 -1.50 2.49 -2.15
C VAL A 195 -0.60 2.99 -3.28
N PHE A 196 -0.95 4.10 -3.92
CA PHE A 196 -0.13 4.70 -4.97
C PHE A 196 1.26 5.12 -4.46
N THR A 197 1.32 5.79 -3.32
CA THR A 197 2.58 6.21 -2.69
C THR A 197 3.45 5.00 -2.38
N ARG A 198 2.87 3.96 -1.78
CA ARG A 198 3.54 2.69 -1.48
C ARG A 198 4.11 2.03 -2.74
N MET A 199 3.43 2.11 -3.89
CA MET A 199 3.92 1.58 -5.17
C MET A 199 5.06 2.40 -5.79
N ARG A 200 5.23 3.67 -5.41
CA ARG A 200 6.26 4.54 -6.00
C ARG A 200 7.48 4.75 -5.12
N GLN A 201 7.31 4.67 -3.81
CA GLN A 201 8.35 5.01 -2.83
C GLN A 201 8.64 3.86 -1.87
N GLY A 202 7.77 2.86 -1.80
CA GLY A 202 7.85 1.81 -0.80
C GLY A 202 7.64 2.36 0.61
N THR A 203 7.69 1.48 1.60
CA THR A 203 7.73 1.79 3.05
C THR A 203 6.43 2.20 3.74
N LEU A 204 5.47 2.85 3.06
CA LEU A 204 4.17 3.16 3.65
C LEU A 204 3.43 1.86 4.00
N ARG A 205 3.00 1.74 5.27
CA ARG A 205 2.16 0.64 5.75
C ARG A 205 0.73 1.12 5.98
N ILE A 206 -0.24 0.28 5.64
CA ILE A 206 -1.67 0.58 5.76
C ILE A 206 -2.25 -0.34 6.82
N TYR A 207 -2.65 0.21 7.95
CA TYR A 207 -3.18 -0.56 9.07
C TYR A 207 -4.66 -0.28 9.27
N ARG A 208 -5.37 -1.27 9.82
CA ARG A 208 -6.71 -1.07 10.34
C ARG A 208 -6.68 -0.28 11.66
N GLU A 209 -7.78 0.36 11.99
CA GLU A 209 -7.98 1.08 13.27
C GLU A 209 -7.70 0.18 14.48
N SER A 210 -8.08 -1.10 14.42
CA SER A 210 -7.74 -2.09 15.45
C SER A 210 -6.25 -2.28 15.74
N ALA A 211 -5.36 -1.89 14.80
CA ALA A 211 -3.92 -1.89 14.98
C ALA A 211 -3.36 -0.52 15.44
N PHE A 212 -4.21 0.51 15.53
CA PHE A 212 -3.79 1.79 16.08
C PHE A 212 -3.47 1.60 17.58
N PRO A 213 -2.26 1.99 18.04
CA PRO A 213 -1.88 1.76 19.43
C PRO A 213 -2.94 2.30 20.38
N SER A 214 -3.17 1.60 21.48
CA SER A 214 -3.92 2.14 22.61
C SER A 214 -2.95 2.89 23.53
N PRO A 215 -3.40 3.90 24.28
CA PRO A 215 -2.60 4.42 25.37
C PRO A 215 -2.28 3.24 26.30
N THR A 216 -1.00 3.05 26.63
CA THR A 216 -0.61 2.06 27.63
C THR A 216 -1.37 2.40 28.91
N PRO A 217 -2.16 1.48 29.50
CA PRO A 217 -2.73 1.76 30.81
C PRO A 217 -1.56 1.96 31.78
N GLU A 218 -1.56 3.12 32.45
CA GLU A 218 -0.69 3.40 33.60
C GLU A 218 -0.94 2.40 34.74
#